data_AF-A0A8T8STG7-F1
#
_entry.id   AF-A0A8T8STG7-F1
#
_cell.length_a   1.000
_cell.length_b   1.000
_cell.length_c   1.000
_cell.angle_alpha   90.00
_cell.angle_beta   90.00
_cell.angle_gamma   90.00
#
_symmetry.space_group_name_H-M   'P 1'
#
loop_
_entity.id
_entity.type
_entity.pdbx_description
1 polymer ?
#
loop_
_entity_poly.entity_id
_entity_poly.type
_entity_poly.pdbx_seq_one_letter_code
_entity_poly.pdbx_strand_id
1 'polypeptide(L)'
;HDAFILSTDGSQIIDKKVSNAWIVLLTSLSIPIEHRFRRKETFVTTVIPGPNNPADIDSFLWPIMEEMAQLARGVWMWDGAREEWFLWRAWLVAAAADQQASSKLNRMTGPTGRLGCKTCHIIANYAEEGQTVGHFPLTTVDGDPRRAAWRPDEYDPFNLPLRDDDSYAENLEQLEDCVTNADRAEVQKETGVGGRPLLAWSPAFTMPTFFPSDVFHLFGCNIPSLIWEILIDPHEGDPFSLSEDQQEQFGEVILGAGRDLPTIFSSAPLRDPGTNAKAHYKMFEWSLVIYLYLVPFLVSIAAPLPVIDMIMHLETAVRIATSDGGCNSTELHDMQGQFKAFVSAWETPYIRGEPSLLYRATISVHHLLHVWYFIYCHGSVQITSQARCEREVGLVKRSLRSHKSPFVGMMNNVLQREHLRIIDILLDDRQEEEEQDEARARTFRLETIIRDDRHRPLTEDEQEDEGQAIQQYQQLGLIPTPCPPLIRRGKLVLPARVGTRQASVRGSRIESDRSRKACRFSAMTPEGLIYGEALHFVCTDGQDRDGEVQHGRHVFDGRHVFVIMRKLEIVDDGGGIVRGT
;
A
#
# COMPACT_ATOMS: atom_id res chain seq x y z
N HIS A 1 -1.76 12.95 25.66
CA HIS A 1 -3.08 12.59 25.09
C HIS A 1 -2.83 11.90 23.78
N ASP A 2 -3.69 10.97 23.36
CA ASP A 2 -3.45 10.14 22.18
C ASP A 2 -4.63 10.10 21.21
N ALA A 3 -4.34 9.89 19.94
CA ALA A 3 -5.34 9.64 18.91
C ALA A 3 -5.20 8.21 18.39
N PHE A 4 -6.31 7.53 18.16
CA PHE A 4 -6.35 6.17 17.65
C PHE A 4 -7.13 6.09 16.35
N ILE A 5 -6.68 5.19 15.47
CA ILE A 5 -7.47 4.72 14.33
C ILE A 5 -7.90 3.29 14.61
N LEU A 6 -9.18 3.05 14.36
CA LEU A 6 -9.75 1.71 14.32
C LEU A 6 -9.60 1.17 12.90
N SER A 7 -9.09 -0.05 12.79
CA SER A 7 -9.03 -0.78 11.52
C SER A 7 -9.76 -2.09 11.68
N THR A 8 -10.63 -2.44 10.75
CA THR A 8 -11.28 -3.76 10.81
C THR A 8 -11.46 -4.33 9.43
N ASP A 9 -11.28 -5.64 9.35
CA ASP A 9 -11.49 -6.39 8.12
C ASP A 9 -12.03 -7.79 8.44
N GLY A 10 -12.85 -8.30 7.52
CA GLY A 10 -13.44 -9.61 7.56
C GLY A 10 -12.78 -10.53 6.56
N SER A 11 -12.28 -11.67 7.01
CA SER A 11 -11.55 -12.57 6.13
C SER A 11 -11.94 -14.02 6.31
N GLN A 12 -12.00 -14.74 5.18
CA GLN A 12 -12.19 -16.19 5.18
C GLN A 12 -10.95 -16.88 5.73
N ILE A 13 -11.10 -17.55 6.87
CA ILE A 13 -9.99 -18.13 7.63
C ILE A 13 -9.52 -19.47 7.04
N ILE A 14 -10.43 -20.27 6.47
CA ILE A 14 -10.13 -21.54 5.81
C ILE A 14 -10.62 -21.49 4.37
N ASP A 15 -9.71 -21.74 3.43
CA ASP A 15 -10.00 -21.84 2.02
C ASP A 15 -11.10 -22.90 1.75
N LYS A 16 -12.06 -22.56 0.89
CA LYS A 16 -13.17 -23.45 0.46
C LYS A 16 -14.17 -23.85 1.57
N LYS A 17 -14.16 -23.18 2.73
CA LYS A 17 -15.19 -23.32 3.77
C LYS A 17 -15.65 -21.95 4.29
N VAL A 18 -16.96 -21.76 4.45
CA VAL A 18 -17.53 -20.56 5.08
C VAL A 18 -16.92 -20.39 6.47
N SER A 19 -16.07 -19.38 6.62
CA SER A 19 -15.24 -19.19 7.79
C SER A 19 -14.79 -17.75 7.95
N ASN A 20 -15.71 -16.80 7.73
CA ASN A 20 -15.41 -15.39 7.87
C ASN A 20 -15.23 -15.06 9.34
N ALA A 21 -14.06 -14.56 9.71
CA ALA A 21 -13.81 -13.98 11.02
C ALA A 21 -13.27 -12.57 10.84
N TRP A 22 -13.55 -11.71 11.80
CA TRP A 22 -13.12 -10.32 11.73
C TRP A 22 -12.13 -10.02 12.85
N ILE A 23 -11.20 -9.13 12.56
CA ILE A 23 -10.31 -8.57 13.57
C ILE A 23 -10.53 -7.07 13.64
N VAL A 24 -10.52 -6.53 14.85
CA VAL A 24 -10.53 -5.09 15.10
C VAL A 24 -9.18 -4.73 15.69
N LEU A 25 -8.52 -3.78 15.06
CA LEU A 25 -7.24 -3.25 15.46
C LEU A 25 -7.39 -1.80 15.91
N LEU A 26 -6.63 -1.42 16.95
CA LEU A 26 -6.35 -0.02 17.26
C LEU A 26 -4.89 0.29 16.97
N THR A 27 -4.65 1.41 16.29
CA THR A 27 -3.31 1.94 16.04
C THR A 27 -3.21 3.34 16.63
N SER A 28 -2.20 3.57 17.48
CA SER A 28 -1.94 4.91 18.03
C SER A 28 -1.29 5.80 16.97
N LEU A 29 -1.85 6.99 16.79
CA LEU A 29 -1.31 8.05 15.94
C LEU A 29 -0.31 8.95 16.67
N SER A 30 -0.09 8.75 17.97
CA SER A 30 0.95 9.46 18.72
C SER A 30 2.34 8.86 18.52
N ILE A 31 2.40 7.60 18.06
CA ILE A 31 3.64 6.91 17.71
C ILE A 31 4.09 7.38 16.33
N PRO A 32 5.36 7.75 16.09
CA PRO A 32 5.82 8.16 14.76
C PRO A 32 5.43 7.15 13.65
N ILE A 33 5.16 7.63 12.43
CA ILE A 33 4.62 6.81 11.32
C ILE A 33 5.52 5.60 11.00
N GLU A 34 6.81 5.78 11.22
CA GLU A 34 7.90 4.82 11.07
C GLU A 34 7.78 3.61 12.01
N HIS A 35 7.06 3.76 13.11
CA HIS A 35 6.93 2.74 14.15
C HIS A 35 5.49 2.25 14.34
N ARG A 36 4.48 3.10 14.14
CA ARG A 36 3.08 2.78 14.53
C ARG A 36 2.48 1.54 13.87
N PHE A 37 2.95 1.17 12.67
CA PHE A 37 2.50 -0.03 11.95
C PHE A 37 3.37 -1.27 12.22
N ARG A 38 4.37 -1.17 13.10
CA ARG A 38 5.06 -2.35 13.60
C ARG A 38 4.08 -3.17 14.42
N ARG A 39 4.25 -4.48 14.39
CA ARG A 39 3.29 -5.37 15.02
C ARG A 39 3.12 -5.15 16.52
N LYS A 40 4.20 -4.78 17.19
CA LYS A 40 4.24 -4.42 18.60
C LYS A 40 3.57 -3.09 18.95
N GLU A 41 3.19 -2.26 17.97
CA GLU A 41 2.53 -0.95 18.17
C GLU A 41 1.05 -0.97 17.75
N THR A 42 0.59 -2.07 17.17
CA THR A 42 -0.81 -2.29 16.82
C THR A 42 -1.45 -3.22 17.85
N PHE A 43 -2.66 -2.91 18.31
CA PHE A 43 -3.38 -3.71 19.30
C PHE A 43 -4.51 -4.47 18.62
N VAL A 44 -4.59 -5.79 18.83
CA VAL A 44 -5.78 -6.57 18.45
C VAL A 44 -6.79 -6.46 19.59
N THR A 45 -7.74 -5.54 19.49
CA THR A 45 -8.70 -5.27 20.57
C THR A 45 -9.88 -6.22 20.56
N THR A 46 -10.29 -6.70 19.38
CA THR A 46 -11.44 -7.60 19.27
C THR A 46 -11.23 -8.60 18.15
N VAL A 47 -11.64 -9.83 18.41
CA VAL A 47 -11.72 -10.89 17.42
C VAL A 47 -13.18 -11.34 17.37
N ILE A 48 -13.84 -11.12 16.24
CA ILE A 48 -15.22 -11.51 16.02
C ILE A 48 -15.21 -12.90 15.36
N PRO A 49 -15.61 -13.96 16.08
CA PRO A 49 -15.56 -15.31 15.55
C PRO A 49 -16.61 -15.49 14.44
N GLY A 50 -16.25 -16.32 13.47
CA GLY A 50 -17.14 -16.72 12.38
C GLY A 50 -18.16 -17.78 12.77
N PRO A 51 -18.75 -18.47 11.78
CA PRO A 51 -18.34 -18.51 10.36
C PRO A 51 -18.95 -17.41 9.48
N ASN A 52 -19.97 -16.71 9.98
CA ASN A 52 -20.72 -15.72 9.23
C ASN A 52 -20.19 -14.31 9.50
N ASN A 53 -20.46 -13.40 8.57
CA ASN A 53 -20.22 -11.98 8.81
C ASN A 53 -21.07 -11.49 10.00
N PRO A 54 -20.58 -10.50 10.78
CA PRO A 54 -21.36 -9.92 11.87
C PRO A 54 -22.65 -9.31 11.30
N ALA A 55 -23.78 -9.66 11.92
CA ALA A 55 -25.07 -9.06 11.62
C ALA A 55 -25.12 -7.61 12.11
N ASP A 56 -24.66 -7.39 13.35
CA ASP A 56 -24.47 -6.08 13.95
C ASP A 56 -23.03 -5.94 14.45
N ILE A 57 -22.23 -5.17 13.71
CA ILE A 57 -20.83 -4.91 14.10
C ILE A 57 -20.73 -4.03 15.34
N ASP A 58 -21.73 -3.18 15.60
CA ASP A 58 -21.70 -2.24 16.72
C ASP A 58 -21.77 -2.97 18.06
N SER A 59 -22.47 -4.11 18.12
CA SER A 59 -22.50 -4.97 19.31
C SER A 59 -21.09 -5.44 19.75
N PHE A 60 -20.17 -5.61 18.80
CA PHE A 60 -18.78 -5.98 19.08
C PHE A 60 -17.87 -4.78 19.33
N LEU A 61 -18.24 -3.60 18.83
CA LEU A 61 -17.49 -2.35 19.05
C LEU A 61 -17.89 -1.64 20.34
N TRP A 62 -19.01 -2.02 20.97
CA TRP A 62 -19.49 -1.43 22.22
C TRP A 62 -18.43 -1.34 23.33
N PRO A 63 -17.68 -2.41 23.67
CA PRO A 63 -16.68 -2.32 24.73
C PRO A 63 -15.57 -1.31 24.40
N ILE A 64 -15.13 -1.26 23.14
CA ILE A 64 -14.12 -0.30 22.68
C ILE A 64 -14.65 1.12 22.83
N MET A 65 -15.90 1.38 22.44
CA MET A 65 -16.49 2.72 22.52
C MET A 65 -16.80 3.15 23.95
N GLU A 66 -17.17 2.23 24.84
CA GLU A 66 -17.31 2.49 26.26
C GLU A 66 -15.99 2.93 26.89
N GLU A 67 -14.89 2.22 26.60
CA GLU A 67 -13.55 2.60 27.06
C GLU A 67 -13.11 3.93 26.45
N MET A 68 -13.29 4.12 25.15
CA MET A 68 -12.95 5.39 24.47
C MET A 68 -13.73 6.58 25.03
N ALA A 69 -14.99 6.41 25.43
CA ALA A 69 -15.78 7.46 26.07
C ALA A 69 -15.21 7.84 27.45
N GLN A 70 -14.69 6.88 28.22
CA GLN A 70 -13.99 7.14 29.48
C GLN A 70 -12.65 7.85 29.21
N LEU A 71 -11.87 7.36 28.25
CA LEU A 71 -10.58 7.94 27.86
C LEU A 71 -10.71 9.37 27.32
N ALA A 72 -11.81 9.69 26.62
CA ALA A 72 -12.05 11.05 26.13
C ALA A 72 -12.24 12.06 27.27
N ARG A 73 -12.82 11.64 28.41
CA ARG A 73 -12.93 12.47 29.63
C ARG A 73 -11.58 12.54 30.35
N GLY A 74 -10.88 11.42 30.37
CA GLY A 74 -9.54 11.26 30.88
C GLY A 74 -9.49 10.31 32.06
N VAL A 75 -8.41 9.54 32.13
CA VAL A 75 -8.14 8.56 33.19
C VAL A 75 -6.78 8.88 33.81
N TRP A 76 -6.70 8.86 35.14
CA TRP A 76 -5.43 9.00 35.84
C TRP A 76 -4.60 7.74 35.63
N MET A 77 -3.41 7.89 35.06
CA MET A 77 -2.45 6.81 34.86
C MET A 77 -1.15 7.13 35.59
N TRP A 78 -0.48 6.09 36.05
CA TRP A 78 0.85 6.18 36.65
C TRP A 78 1.91 6.04 35.55
N ASP A 79 2.74 7.05 35.37
CA ASP A 79 3.94 6.97 34.54
C ASP A 79 5.05 6.30 35.35
N GLY A 80 5.35 5.04 35.05
CA GLY A 80 6.39 4.29 35.75
C GLY A 80 7.80 4.83 35.55
N ALA A 81 8.06 5.55 34.45
CA ALA A 81 9.38 6.12 34.17
C ALA A 81 9.58 7.47 34.85
N ARG A 82 8.51 8.27 34.98
CA ARG A 82 8.54 9.56 35.67
C ARG A 82 8.14 9.49 37.15
N GLU A 83 7.64 8.35 37.60
CA GLU A 83 7.10 8.13 38.93
C GLU A 83 6.04 9.18 39.32
N GLU A 84 5.13 9.51 38.40
CA GLU A 84 4.08 10.49 38.64
C GLU A 84 2.72 10.08 38.06
N TRP A 85 1.66 10.61 38.66
CA TRP A 85 0.31 10.50 38.10
C TRP A 85 0.10 11.57 37.04
N PHE A 86 -0.39 11.16 35.87
CA PHE A 86 -0.82 12.08 34.83
C PHE A 86 -2.22 11.74 34.35
N LEU A 87 -2.95 12.77 33.94
CA LEU A 87 -4.27 12.59 33.33
C LEU A 87 -4.08 12.26 31.85
N TRP A 88 -4.33 11.02 31.48
CA TRP A 88 -4.28 10.59 30.10
C TRP A 88 -5.64 10.70 29.44
N ARG A 89 -5.64 11.16 28.18
CA ARG A 89 -6.84 11.25 27.35
C ARG A 89 -6.56 10.60 26.00
N ALA A 90 -7.55 9.92 25.45
CA ALA A 90 -7.46 9.37 24.11
C ALA A 90 -8.77 9.51 23.34
N TRP A 91 -8.67 9.61 22.02
CA TRP A 91 -9.81 9.71 21.12
C TRP A 91 -9.67 8.77 19.93
N LEU A 92 -10.79 8.21 19.49
CA LEU A 92 -10.87 7.50 18.22
C LEU A 92 -11.17 8.52 17.11
N VAL A 93 -10.26 8.71 16.16
CA VAL A 93 -10.35 9.80 15.16
C VAL A 93 -10.74 9.34 13.75
N ALA A 94 -10.60 8.05 13.46
CA ALA A 94 -11.07 7.46 12.22
C ALA A 94 -11.29 5.95 12.35
N ALA A 95 -12.13 5.41 11.47
CA ALA A 95 -12.37 3.99 11.31
C ALA A 95 -12.15 3.57 9.85
N ALA A 96 -11.02 2.90 9.62
CA ALA A 96 -10.62 2.41 8.31
C ALA A 96 -11.06 0.96 8.11
N ALA A 97 -11.59 0.67 6.93
CA ALA A 97 -12.06 -0.66 6.55
C ALA A 97 -12.16 -0.76 5.03
N ASP A 98 -12.19 -1.98 4.49
CA ASP A 98 -12.48 -2.20 3.08
C ASP A 98 -13.89 -1.69 2.71
N GLN A 99 -14.24 -1.70 1.43
CA GLN A 99 -15.49 -1.09 0.98
C GLN A 99 -16.75 -1.76 1.58
N GLN A 100 -16.71 -3.09 1.78
CA GLN A 100 -17.85 -3.84 2.32
C GLN A 100 -17.98 -3.62 3.84
N ALA A 101 -16.88 -3.71 4.57
CA ALA A 101 -16.81 -3.47 6.00
C ALA A 101 -17.09 -2.01 6.35
N SER A 102 -16.60 -1.05 5.55
CA SER A 102 -16.88 0.36 5.73
C SER A 102 -18.38 0.64 5.70
N SER A 103 -19.15 -0.01 4.82
CA SER A 103 -20.60 0.19 4.73
C SER A 103 -21.34 -0.29 5.99
N LYS A 104 -20.82 -1.34 6.65
CA LYS A 104 -21.35 -1.82 7.93
C LYS A 104 -21.01 -0.87 9.08
N LEU A 105 -19.80 -0.33 9.09
CA LEU A 105 -19.33 0.58 10.14
C LEU A 105 -20.00 1.95 10.08
N ASN A 106 -20.24 2.47 8.88
CA ASN A 106 -20.81 3.81 8.71
C ASN A 106 -22.34 3.81 8.55
N ARG A 107 -22.95 2.62 8.42
CA ARG A 107 -24.39 2.41 8.17
C ARG A 107 -24.90 3.17 6.94
N MET A 108 -24.09 3.33 5.91
CA MET A 108 -24.50 3.90 4.62
C MET A 108 -24.90 2.81 3.63
N THR A 109 -25.64 3.18 2.59
CA THR A 109 -26.18 2.26 1.56
C THR A 109 -25.11 1.43 0.84
N GLY A 110 -23.87 1.91 0.84
CA GLY A 110 -22.73 1.18 0.30
C GLY A 110 -22.62 1.26 -1.23
N PRO A 111 -21.63 0.57 -1.82
CA PRO A 111 -21.05 0.94 -3.11
C PRO A 111 -21.93 0.77 -4.33
N THR A 112 -22.97 -0.04 -4.25
CA THR A 112 -23.88 -0.32 -5.37
C THR A 112 -25.14 0.52 -5.33
N GLY A 113 -25.36 1.28 -4.26
CA GLY A 113 -26.56 2.06 -4.02
C GLY A 113 -26.65 3.33 -4.88
N ARG A 114 -27.87 3.87 -4.97
CA ARG A 114 -28.16 5.14 -5.67
C ARG A 114 -27.28 6.29 -5.17
N LEU A 115 -27.10 6.41 -3.86
CA LEU A 115 -26.14 7.32 -3.23
C LEU A 115 -25.06 6.52 -2.50
N GLY A 116 -24.32 5.72 -3.28
CA GLY A 116 -23.36 4.76 -2.71
C GLY A 116 -22.05 5.37 -2.23
N CYS A 117 -21.71 6.59 -2.68
CA CYS A 117 -20.51 7.28 -2.19
C CYS A 117 -20.75 7.82 -0.78
N LYS A 118 -19.87 7.45 0.15
CA LYS A 118 -19.88 7.97 1.52
C LYS A 118 -19.36 9.41 1.65
N THR A 119 -18.66 9.91 0.63
CA THR A 119 -17.98 11.21 0.66
C THR A 119 -18.77 12.32 -0.01
N CYS A 120 -19.61 12.00 -0.99
CA CYS A 120 -20.39 13.00 -1.74
C CYS A 120 -21.79 12.50 -2.09
N HIS A 121 -22.61 13.40 -2.62
CA HIS A 121 -23.99 13.17 -3.03
C HIS A 121 -24.13 12.85 -4.53
N ILE A 122 -23.08 12.38 -5.21
CA ILE A 122 -23.25 11.91 -6.60
C ILE A 122 -24.23 10.75 -6.63
N ILE A 123 -25.29 10.94 -7.41
CA ILE A 123 -26.32 9.93 -7.67
C ILE A 123 -25.81 8.98 -8.74
N ALA A 124 -25.88 7.67 -8.52
CA ALA A 124 -25.46 6.66 -9.48
C ALA A 124 -26.28 6.69 -10.79
N ASN A 125 -25.61 6.38 -11.91
CA ASN A 125 -26.22 6.11 -13.21
C ASN A 125 -26.49 4.61 -13.34
N TYR A 126 -27.53 4.26 -14.10
CA TYR A 126 -27.90 2.87 -14.41
C TYR A 126 -28.01 2.73 -15.93
N ALA A 127 -27.57 1.60 -16.47
CA ALA A 127 -27.57 1.34 -17.91
C ALA A 127 -28.96 0.97 -18.41
N GLU A 128 -29.76 0.29 -17.58
CA GLU A 128 -31.07 -0.22 -17.95
C GLU A 128 -32.06 -0.20 -16.76
N GLU A 129 -33.35 -0.25 -17.09
CA GLU A 129 -34.43 -0.32 -16.10
C GLU A 129 -34.34 -1.62 -15.29
N GLY A 130 -34.45 -1.52 -13.97
CA GLY A 130 -34.40 -2.67 -13.07
C GLY A 130 -32.99 -3.08 -12.61
N GLN A 131 -31.93 -2.50 -13.17
CA GLN A 131 -30.56 -2.71 -12.70
C GLN A 131 -30.42 -2.33 -11.21
N THR A 132 -29.72 -3.15 -10.43
CA THR A 132 -29.56 -2.94 -8.98
C THR A 132 -28.23 -2.29 -8.61
N VAL A 133 -27.20 -2.47 -9.45
CA VAL A 133 -25.86 -1.93 -9.24
C VAL A 133 -25.74 -0.58 -9.93
N GLY A 134 -25.51 0.48 -9.16
CA GLY A 134 -25.23 1.81 -9.68
C GLY A 134 -23.77 2.02 -10.07
N HIS A 135 -23.53 2.86 -11.08
CA HIS A 135 -22.22 3.30 -11.53
C HIS A 135 -22.06 4.82 -11.36
N PHE A 136 -20.84 5.33 -11.28
CA PHE A 136 -20.57 6.70 -10.84
C PHE A 136 -19.76 7.52 -11.86
N PRO A 137 -20.23 7.65 -13.12
CA PRO A 137 -19.56 8.50 -14.10
C PRO A 137 -19.75 9.98 -13.78
N LEU A 138 -18.81 10.83 -14.23
CA LEU A 138 -18.93 12.28 -14.19
C LEU A 138 -20.02 12.78 -15.14
N THR A 139 -20.02 12.28 -16.38
CA THR A 139 -21.05 12.60 -17.37
C THR A 139 -22.22 11.62 -17.25
N THR A 140 -23.45 12.12 -17.29
CA THR A 140 -24.64 11.28 -17.29
C THR A 140 -24.80 10.56 -18.62
N VAL A 141 -24.92 9.25 -18.53
CA VAL A 141 -25.08 8.33 -19.65
C VAL A 141 -26.57 8.06 -19.86
N ASP A 142 -27.01 8.05 -21.13
CA ASP A 142 -28.41 7.86 -21.53
C ASP A 142 -28.87 6.40 -21.36
N GLY A 143 -28.99 5.97 -20.09
CA GLY A 143 -29.44 4.65 -19.66
C GLY A 143 -30.87 4.67 -19.11
N ASP A 144 -31.09 4.29 -17.84
CA ASP A 144 -32.42 4.38 -17.21
C ASP A 144 -32.83 5.85 -16.97
N PRO A 145 -33.80 6.39 -17.74
CA PRO A 145 -34.14 7.81 -17.69
C PRO A 145 -34.81 8.20 -16.36
N ARG A 146 -35.54 7.27 -15.71
CA ARG A 146 -36.22 7.54 -14.45
C ARG A 146 -35.22 7.73 -13.32
N ARG A 147 -34.15 6.93 -13.32
CA ARG A 147 -33.12 7.02 -12.28
C ARG A 147 -32.11 8.11 -12.55
N ALA A 148 -31.85 8.42 -13.82
CA ALA A 148 -30.99 9.51 -14.26
C ALA A 148 -31.64 10.90 -14.11
N ALA A 149 -32.97 11.01 -13.98
CA ALA A 149 -33.72 12.27 -13.92
C ALA A 149 -33.22 13.33 -12.91
N TRP A 150 -32.52 12.90 -11.86
CA TRP A 150 -32.00 13.77 -10.81
C TRP A 150 -30.49 14.00 -10.91
N ARG A 151 -29.82 13.41 -11.90
CA ARG A 151 -28.42 13.68 -12.19
C ARG A 151 -28.34 14.94 -13.06
N PRO A 152 -27.34 15.82 -12.84
CA PRO A 152 -26.99 16.82 -13.83
C PRO A 152 -26.43 16.13 -15.09
N ASP A 153 -26.39 16.86 -16.21
CA ASP A 153 -25.76 16.34 -17.44
C ASP A 153 -24.29 15.96 -17.20
N GLU A 154 -23.58 16.75 -16.38
CA GLU A 154 -22.20 16.53 -16.00
C GLU A 154 -21.93 17.04 -14.58
N TYR A 155 -21.16 16.30 -13.79
CA TYR A 155 -20.60 16.76 -12.53
C TYR A 155 -19.22 17.41 -12.73
N ASP A 156 -18.96 18.55 -12.08
CA ASP A 156 -17.61 19.11 -12.05
C ASP A 156 -16.72 18.32 -11.06
N PRO A 157 -15.69 17.60 -11.53
CA PRO A 157 -14.79 16.84 -10.66
C PRO A 157 -14.01 17.71 -9.65
N PHE A 158 -13.92 19.03 -9.83
CA PHE A 158 -13.33 19.94 -8.84
C PHE A 158 -14.33 20.47 -7.81
N ASN A 159 -15.63 20.33 -8.07
CA ASN A 159 -16.69 20.86 -7.22
C ASN A 159 -17.81 19.82 -7.06
N LEU A 160 -17.42 18.62 -6.59
CA LEU A 160 -18.36 17.56 -6.28
C LEU A 160 -19.25 17.95 -5.09
N PRO A 161 -20.50 17.48 -5.02
CA PRO A 161 -21.41 17.79 -3.93
C PRO A 161 -21.01 17.01 -2.67
N LEU A 162 -19.94 17.42 -1.99
CA LEU A 162 -19.43 16.75 -0.80
C LEU A 162 -20.48 16.68 0.30
N ARG A 163 -20.40 15.61 1.10
CA ARG A 163 -21.13 15.50 2.37
C ARG A 163 -20.37 16.29 3.43
N ASP A 164 -21.09 16.71 4.45
CA ASP A 164 -20.58 17.38 5.64
C ASP A 164 -21.41 16.96 6.86
N ASP A 165 -21.06 17.47 8.04
CA ASP A 165 -21.74 17.15 9.29
C ASP A 165 -23.21 17.62 9.29
N ASP A 166 -23.50 18.78 8.68
CA ASP A 166 -24.84 19.35 8.63
C ASP A 166 -25.77 18.53 7.74
N SER A 167 -25.37 18.25 6.49
CA SER A 167 -26.13 17.38 5.58
C SER A 167 -26.27 15.97 6.12
N TYR A 168 -25.28 15.46 6.86
CA TYR A 168 -25.41 14.17 7.53
C TYR A 168 -26.44 14.19 8.66
N ALA A 169 -26.46 15.24 9.48
CA ALA A 169 -27.44 15.42 10.55
C ALA A 169 -28.87 15.54 10.00
N GLU A 170 -29.08 16.33 8.95
CA GLU A 170 -30.39 16.46 8.27
C GLU A 170 -30.88 15.10 7.73
N ASN A 171 -30.00 14.32 7.10
CA ASN A 171 -30.33 12.99 6.59
C ASN A 171 -30.68 12.01 7.72
N LEU A 172 -30.05 12.14 8.90
CA LEU A 172 -30.38 11.33 10.07
C LEU A 172 -31.74 11.72 10.66
N GLU A 173 -32.06 13.01 10.76
CA GLU A 173 -33.39 13.46 11.20
C GLU A 173 -34.49 12.92 10.30
N GLN A 174 -34.32 13.00 8.98
CA GLN A 174 -35.28 12.41 8.03
C GLN A 174 -35.52 10.91 8.28
N LEU A 175 -34.46 10.16 8.61
CA LEU A 175 -34.54 8.73 8.90
C LEU A 175 -35.17 8.42 10.27
N GLU A 176 -34.97 9.31 11.24
CA GLU A 176 -35.56 9.24 12.58
C GLU A 176 -37.06 9.57 12.57
N ASP A 177 -37.50 10.46 11.67
CA ASP A 177 -38.90 10.84 11.46
C ASP A 177 -39.74 9.78 10.73
N CYS A 178 -39.09 8.80 10.09
CA CYS A 178 -39.77 7.71 9.40
C CYS A 178 -40.52 6.78 10.36
N VAL A 179 -41.80 6.55 10.09
CA VAL A 179 -42.66 5.67 10.91
C VAL A 179 -42.60 4.21 10.46
N THR A 180 -42.50 3.95 9.15
CA THR A 180 -42.51 2.59 8.61
C THR A 180 -41.14 2.17 8.06
N ASN A 181 -40.91 0.85 7.98
CA ASN A 181 -39.70 0.30 7.35
C ASN A 181 -39.62 0.64 5.85
N ALA A 182 -40.77 0.85 5.18
CA ALA A 182 -40.80 1.25 3.78
C ALA A 182 -40.32 2.70 3.62
N ASP A 183 -40.78 3.61 4.48
CA ASP A 183 -40.34 5.01 4.48
C ASP A 183 -38.84 5.10 4.76
N ARG A 184 -38.35 4.33 5.75
CA ARG A 184 -36.91 4.24 6.06
C ARG A 184 -36.08 3.75 4.87
N ALA A 185 -36.57 2.73 4.15
CA ALA A 185 -35.87 2.20 2.99
C ALA A 185 -35.80 3.22 1.84
N GLU A 186 -36.85 4.01 1.65
CA GLU A 186 -36.85 5.07 0.63
C GLU A 186 -35.94 6.24 1.03
N VAL A 187 -36.01 6.71 2.29
CA VAL A 187 -35.08 7.75 2.79
C VAL A 187 -33.63 7.29 2.71
N GLN A 188 -33.32 6.04 3.08
CA GLN A 188 -31.97 5.50 2.93
C GLN A 188 -31.51 5.48 1.46
N LYS A 189 -32.42 5.20 0.53
CA LYS A 189 -32.14 5.21 -0.90
C LYS A 189 -31.94 6.64 -1.44
N GLU A 190 -32.68 7.61 -0.94
CA GLU A 190 -32.63 9.02 -1.36
C GLU A 190 -31.53 9.85 -0.68
N THR A 191 -31.03 9.43 0.48
CA THR A 191 -29.97 10.13 1.24
C THR A 191 -28.65 9.37 1.26
N GLY A 192 -28.68 8.05 1.07
CA GLY A 192 -27.54 7.15 1.26
C GLY A 192 -27.28 6.77 2.72
N VAL A 193 -28.06 7.29 3.68
CA VAL A 193 -27.87 7.08 5.13
C VAL A 193 -28.88 6.05 5.64
N GLY A 194 -28.38 4.92 6.13
CA GLY A 194 -29.19 3.84 6.70
C GLY A 194 -29.27 3.87 8.23
N GLY A 195 -28.51 4.73 8.90
CA GLY A 195 -28.59 4.93 10.34
C GLY A 195 -27.38 5.64 10.93
N ARG A 196 -27.49 5.97 12.22
CA ARG A 196 -26.38 6.52 13.01
C ARG A 196 -25.48 5.36 13.49
N PRO A 197 -24.19 5.30 13.14
CA PRO A 197 -23.28 4.26 13.57
C PRO A 197 -22.81 4.48 15.01
N LEU A 198 -22.48 3.42 15.76
CA LEU A 198 -21.94 3.54 17.13
C LEU A 198 -20.68 4.42 17.22
N LEU A 199 -19.90 4.46 16.15
CA LEU A 199 -18.70 5.28 16.06
C LEU A 199 -18.99 6.79 16.05
N ALA A 200 -20.23 7.21 15.77
CA ALA A 200 -20.66 8.61 15.80
C ALA A 200 -20.59 9.25 17.20
N TRP A 201 -20.49 8.42 18.25
CA TRP A 201 -20.31 8.89 19.62
C TRP A 201 -18.86 9.20 20.00
N SER A 202 -17.90 9.02 19.08
CA SER A 202 -16.57 9.57 19.29
C SER A 202 -16.62 11.10 19.30
N PRO A 203 -15.97 11.79 20.26
CA PRO A 203 -15.89 13.25 20.25
C PRO A 203 -15.15 13.84 19.04
N ALA A 204 -14.40 13.02 18.30
CA ALA A 204 -13.70 13.40 17.08
C ALA A 204 -14.47 12.98 15.81
N PHE A 205 -15.73 12.55 15.94
CA PHE A 205 -16.53 12.14 14.80
C PHE A 205 -16.85 13.32 13.88
N THR A 206 -16.63 13.11 12.58
CA THR A 206 -17.03 14.04 11.52
C THR A 206 -17.28 13.27 10.23
N MET A 207 -18.38 13.56 9.55
CA MET A 207 -18.70 12.98 8.26
C MET A 207 -18.23 13.91 7.12
N PRO A 208 -17.66 13.35 6.04
CA PRO A 208 -17.44 11.92 5.78
C PRO A 208 -16.06 11.41 6.25
N THR A 209 -15.23 12.29 6.82
CA THR A 209 -13.79 12.03 6.96
C THR A 209 -13.46 10.96 8.00
N PHE A 210 -14.34 10.72 8.97
CA PHE A 210 -14.17 9.66 9.98
C PHE A 210 -14.07 8.26 9.37
N PHE A 211 -14.63 8.05 8.17
CA PHE A 211 -14.54 6.79 7.44
C PHE A 211 -13.68 6.97 6.18
N PRO A 212 -12.34 6.96 6.29
CA PRO A 212 -11.45 7.15 5.15
C PRO A 212 -11.63 6.10 4.04
N SER A 213 -11.28 6.48 2.82
CA SER A 213 -11.17 5.53 1.71
C SER A 213 -10.00 4.58 1.92
N ASP A 214 -10.22 3.29 1.63
CA ASP A 214 -9.17 2.30 1.68
C ASP A 214 -8.32 2.32 0.42
N VAL A 215 -7.24 3.10 0.49
CA VAL A 215 -6.27 3.23 -0.61
C VAL A 215 -5.53 1.93 -0.92
N PHE A 216 -5.45 0.99 0.03
CA PHE A 216 -4.75 -0.28 -0.18
C PHE A 216 -5.44 -1.10 -1.26
N HIS A 217 -6.76 -1.29 -1.12
CA HIS A 217 -7.55 -1.99 -2.12
C HIS A 217 -7.82 -1.13 -3.35
N LEU A 218 -7.99 0.18 -3.19
CA LEU A 218 -8.23 1.09 -4.31
C LEU A 218 -7.08 1.08 -5.32
N PHE A 219 -5.87 1.43 -4.89
CA PHE A 219 -4.68 1.49 -5.76
C PHE A 219 -4.09 0.12 -6.00
N GLY A 220 -4.23 -0.81 -5.06
CA GLY A 220 -3.54 -2.07 -5.16
C GLY A 220 -4.34 -3.21 -5.77
N CYS A 221 -5.67 -3.09 -5.89
CA CYS A 221 -6.50 -4.14 -6.48
C CYS A 221 -7.50 -3.57 -7.47
N ASN A 222 -8.41 -2.72 -7.03
CA ASN A 222 -9.63 -2.36 -7.77
C ASN A 222 -9.33 -1.60 -9.07
N ILE A 223 -8.49 -0.57 -9.03
CA ILE A 223 -8.12 0.19 -10.23
C ILE A 223 -7.21 -0.63 -11.14
N PRO A 224 -6.12 -1.26 -10.65
CA PRO A 224 -5.28 -2.10 -11.48
C PRO A 224 -6.01 -3.22 -12.20
N SER A 225 -6.88 -3.96 -11.50
CA SER A 225 -7.59 -5.09 -12.08
C SER A 225 -8.57 -4.64 -13.15
N LEU A 226 -9.27 -3.50 -12.92
CA LEU A 226 -10.18 -2.92 -13.90
C LEU A 226 -9.43 -2.51 -15.17
N ILE A 227 -8.30 -1.80 -15.03
CA ILE A 227 -7.49 -1.38 -16.18
C ILE A 227 -7.02 -2.61 -16.96
N TRP A 228 -6.49 -3.62 -16.26
CA TRP A 228 -6.04 -4.85 -16.90
C TRP A 228 -7.18 -5.56 -17.64
N GLU A 229 -8.34 -5.73 -17.00
CA GLU A 229 -9.53 -6.36 -17.59
C GLU A 229 -9.96 -5.67 -18.88
N ILE A 230 -10.05 -4.34 -18.89
CA ILE A 230 -10.44 -3.58 -20.10
C ILE A 230 -9.38 -3.64 -21.20
N LEU A 231 -8.09 -3.69 -20.84
CA LEU A 231 -7.02 -3.80 -21.83
C LEU A 231 -6.94 -5.18 -22.49
N ILE A 232 -7.41 -6.25 -21.84
CA ILE A 232 -7.34 -7.63 -22.38
C ILE A 232 -8.66 -8.14 -22.96
N ASP A 233 -9.78 -7.52 -22.60
CA ASP A 233 -11.13 -7.87 -23.06
C ASP A 233 -11.81 -6.64 -23.67
N PRO A 234 -11.40 -6.23 -24.88
CA PRO A 234 -11.86 -4.98 -25.47
C PRO A 234 -13.29 -5.04 -25.99
N HIS A 235 -13.94 -3.89 -25.97
CA HIS A 235 -15.16 -3.67 -26.75
C HIS A 235 -14.86 -2.97 -28.07
N GLU A 236 -15.74 -3.15 -29.06
CA GLU A 236 -15.61 -2.47 -30.34
C GLU A 236 -15.60 -0.94 -30.13
N GLY A 237 -14.62 -0.26 -30.73
CA GLY A 237 -14.43 1.18 -30.56
C GLY A 237 -13.55 1.60 -29.38
N ASP A 238 -13.05 0.65 -28.56
CA ASP A 238 -12.04 0.98 -27.56
C ASP A 238 -10.76 1.53 -28.23
N PRO A 239 -10.16 2.59 -27.66
CA PRO A 239 -9.02 3.27 -28.29
C PRO A 239 -7.76 2.40 -28.35
N PHE A 240 -7.65 1.41 -27.46
CA PHE A 240 -6.52 0.50 -27.37
C PHE A 240 -6.84 -0.73 -26.52
N SER A 241 -6.24 -1.86 -26.91
CA SER A 241 -6.23 -3.12 -26.18
C SER A 241 -4.95 -3.89 -26.48
N LEU A 242 -4.52 -4.73 -25.55
CA LEU A 242 -3.38 -5.63 -25.72
C LEU A 242 -3.81 -6.85 -26.53
N SER A 243 -3.17 -7.09 -27.67
CA SER A 243 -3.33 -8.37 -28.40
C SER A 243 -2.84 -9.55 -27.55
N GLU A 244 -3.27 -10.77 -27.88
CA GLU A 244 -2.78 -11.99 -27.18
C GLU A 244 -1.24 -12.05 -27.18
N ASP A 245 -0.60 -11.77 -28.32
CA ASP A 245 0.87 -11.70 -28.44
C ASP A 245 1.48 -10.63 -27.52
N GLN A 246 0.85 -9.45 -27.39
CA GLN A 246 1.33 -8.39 -26.52
C GLN A 246 1.13 -8.74 -25.04
N GLN A 247 0.06 -9.48 -24.70
CA GLN A 247 -0.14 -9.99 -23.34
C GLN A 247 0.94 -11.01 -22.98
N GLU A 248 1.28 -11.92 -23.88
CA GLU A 248 2.38 -12.87 -23.70
C GLU A 248 3.73 -12.15 -23.55
N GLN A 249 4.03 -11.19 -24.44
CA GLN A 249 5.24 -10.36 -24.35
C GLN A 249 5.32 -9.61 -23.01
N PHE A 250 4.19 -9.06 -22.54
CA PHE A 250 4.17 -8.39 -21.24
C PHE A 250 4.45 -9.37 -20.10
N GLY A 251 3.84 -10.55 -20.13
CA GLY A 251 4.10 -11.63 -19.18
C GLY A 251 5.59 -12.02 -19.13
N GLU A 252 6.24 -12.16 -20.30
CA GLU A 252 7.67 -12.42 -20.41
C GLU A 252 8.52 -11.29 -19.79
N VAL A 253 8.17 -10.03 -20.05
CA VAL A 253 8.84 -8.86 -19.45
C VAL A 253 8.72 -8.88 -17.93
N ILE A 254 7.53 -9.16 -17.38
CA ILE A 254 7.30 -9.22 -15.94
C ILE A 254 8.12 -10.34 -15.29
N LEU A 255 8.12 -11.53 -15.89
CA LEU A 255 8.89 -12.69 -15.40
C LEU A 255 10.40 -12.42 -15.47
N GLY A 256 10.87 -11.85 -16.57
CA GLY A 256 12.28 -11.47 -16.76
C GLY A 256 12.75 -10.40 -15.77
N ALA A 257 11.92 -9.39 -15.52
CA ALA A 257 12.21 -8.31 -14.57
C ALA A 257 12.26 -8.79 -13.11
N GLY A 258 11.63 -9.92 -12.77
CA GLY A 258 11.61 -10.45 -11.41
C GLY A 258 12.98 -10.70 -10.78
N ARG A 259 14.02 -10.96 -11.59
CA ARG A 259 15.42 -11.11 -11.14
C ARG A 259 16.07 -9.77 -10.76
N ASP A 260 15.61 -8.69 -11.38
CA ASP A 260 16.11 -7.33 -11.19
C ASP A 260 15.28 -6.52 -10.20
N LEU A 261 14.09 -6.99 -9.84
CA LEU A 261 13.20 -6.34 -8.87
C LEU A 261 13.83 -6.32 -7.46
N PRO A 262 14.14 -5.12 -6.92
CA PRO A 262 14.67 -5.00 -5.57
C PRO A 262 13.73 -5.58 -4.51
N THR A 263 14.30 -6.22 -3.48
CA THR A 263 13.54 -6.90 -2.41
C THR A 263 12.73 -5.95 -1.54
N ILE A 264 13.05 -4.65 -1.57
CA ILE A 264 12.29 -3.62 -0.88
C ILE A 264 10.87 -3.47 -1.46
N PHE A 265 10.71 -3.60 -2.78
CA PHE A 265 9.41 -3.52 -3.46
C PHE A 265 8.58 -4.79 -3.30
N SER A 266 9.22 -5.96 -3.38
CA SER A 266 8.53 -7.24 -3.17
C SER A 266 9.48 -8.33 -2.68
N SER A 267 9.02 -9.20 -1.79
CA SER A 267 9.78 -10.37 -1.34
C SER A 267 9.78 -11.55 -2.30
N ALA A 268 8.87 -11.57 -3.30
CA ALA A 268 8.74 -12.65 -4.28
C ALA A 268 8.70 -12.09 -5.71
N PRO A 269 9.32 -12.75 -6.71
CA PRO A 269 9.24 -12.31 -8.10
C PRO A 269 7.78 -12.13 -8.53
N LEU A 270 7.54 -11.20 -9.43
CA LEU A 270 6.20 -10.99 -9.97
C LEU A 270 5.77 -12.19 -10.79
N ARG A 271 4.49 -12.53 -10.67
CA ARG A 271 3.86 -13.54 -11.52
C ARG A 271 3.30 -12.85 -12.76
N ASP A 272 3.23 -13.58 -13.87
CA ASP A 272 2.58 -13.08 -15.08
C ASP A 272 1.09 -12.78 -14.81
N PRO A 273 0.61 -11.55 -15.06
CA PRO A 273 -0.80 -11.20 -14.89
C PRO A 273 -1.72 -11.94 -15.86
N GLY A 274 -1.29 -12.27 -17.08
CA GLY A 274 -2.14 -12.98 -18.07
C GLY A 274 -2.61 -14.36 -17.56
N THR A 275 -1.71 -15.10 -16.91
CA THR A 275 -2.02 -16.42 -16.34
C THR A 275 -2.53 -16.39 -14.90
N ASN A 276 -2.22 -15.35 -14.11
CA ASN A 276 -2.50 -15.34 -12.66
C ASN A 276 -3.57 -14.32 -12.22
N ALA A 277 -3.99 -13.37 -13.06
CA ALA A 277 -4.99 -12.35 -12.69
C ALA A 277 -6.28 -12.97 -12.12
N LYS A 278 -6.75 -14.05 -12.75
CA LYS A 278 -7.97 -14.78 -12.36
C LYS A 278 -7.80 -15.68 -11.12
N ALA A 279 -6.57 -15.87 -10.64
CA ALA A 279 -6.21 -16.81 -9.57
C ALA A 279 -5.63 -16.10 -8.32
N HIS A 280 -6.30 -15.04 -7.84
CA HIS A 280 -5.90 -14.23 -6.68
C HIS A 280 -4.51 -13.58 -6.85
N TYR A 281 -4.44 -12.66 -7.80
CA TYR A 281 -3.30 -11.76 -7.96
C TYR A 281 -3.24 -10.77 -6.80
N LYS A 282 -2.07 -10.59 -6.18
CA LYS A 282 -1.95 -9.85 -4.92
C LYS A 282 -1.84 -8.35 -5.17
N MET A 283 -2.23 -7.59 -4.16
CA MET A 283 -2.14 -6.13 -4.12
C MET A 283 -0.81 -5.57 -4.65
N PHE A 284 0.31 -6.04 -4.08
CA PHE A 284 1.63 -5.54 -4.47
C PHE A 284 2.02 -5.92 -5.89
N GLU A 285 1.48 -7.03 -6.41
CA GLU A 285 1.77 -7.46 -7.78
C GLU A 285 1.03 -6.56 -8.76
N TRP A 286 -0.26 -6.30 -8.53
CA TRP A 286 -1.05 -5.34 -9.30
C TRP A 286 -0.44 -3.95 -9.31
N SER A 287 -0.05 -3.46 -8.12
CA SER A 287 0.57 -2.15 -7.97
C SER A 287 1.84 -2.03 -8.81
N LEU A 288 2.72 -3.04 -8.76
CA LEU A 288 3.95 -3.02 -9.54
C LEU A 288 3.68 -3.19 -11.04
N VAL A 289 2.80 -4.11 -11.43
CA VAL A 289 2.46 -4.33 -12.84
C VAL A 289 1.94 -3.05 -13.48
N ILE A 290 0.99 -2.37 -12.85
CA ILE A 290 0.34 -1.19 -13.44
C ILE A 290 1.20 0.07 -13.29
N TYR A 291 1.73 0.35 -12.10
CA TYR A 291 2.40 1.63 -11.85
C TYR A 291 3.90 1.62 -12.16
N LEU A 292 4.53 0.46 -12.32
CA LEU A 292 5.97 0.38 -12.64
C LEU A 292 6.24 -0.16 -14.03
N TYR A 293 5.49 -1.17 -14.49
CA TYR A 293 5.83 -1.90 -15.73
C TYR A 293 4.94 -1.56 -16.92
N LEU A 294 3.65 -1.24 -16.70
CA LEU A 294 2.71 -1.05 -17.80
C LEU A 294 3.08 0.16 -18.68
N VAL A 295 3.36 1.33 -18.10
CA VAL A 295 3.72 2.54 -18.87
C VAL A 295 4.96 2.30 -19.77
N PRO A 296 6.12 1.86 -19.25
CA PRO A 296 7.26 1.55 -20.11
C PRO A 296 6.94 0.51 -21.20
N PHE A 297 6.12 -0.49 -20.89
CA PHE A 297 5.71 -1.50 -21.85
C PHE A 297 4.84 -0.91 -22.97
N LEU A 298 3.82 -0.10 -22.63
CA LEU A 298 2.96 0.59 -23.60
C LEU A 298 3.79 1.49 -24.54
N VAL A 299 4.78 2.20 -24.00
CA VAL A 299 5.73 2.99 -24.81
C VAL A 299 6.52 2.09 -25.76
N SER A 300 7.02 0.95 -25.27
CA SER A 300 7.85 0.03 -26.06
C SER A 300 7.14 -0.60 -27.27
N ILE A 301 5.82 -0.79 -27.15
CA ILE A 301 4.97 -1.31 -28.24
C ILE A 301 4.31 -0.21 -29.07
N ALA A 302 4.69 1.06 -28.83
CA ALA A 302 4.13 2.24 -29.48
C ALA A 302 2.59 2.32 -29.37
N ALA A 303 2.05 2.06 -28.18
CA ALA A 303 0.63 2.27 -27.88
C ALA A 303 0.22 3.74 -28.12
N PRO A 304 -1.06 4.04 -28.37
CA PRO A 304 -1.51 5.40 -28.61
C PRO A 304 -1.14 6.34 -27.45
N LEU A 305 -0.57 7.50 -27.78
CA LEU A 305 -0.16 8.50 -26.79
C LEU A 305 -1.27 8.87 -25.79
N PRO A 306 -2.55 9.07 -26.19
CA PRO A 306 -3.61 9.37 -25.23
C PRO A 306 -3.83 8.28 -24.17
N VAL A 307 -3.55 7.02 -24.50
CA VAL A 307 -3.67 5.89 -23.57
C VAL A 307 -2.48 5.86 -22.62
N ILE A 308 -1.28 6.15 -23.12
CA ILE A 308 -0.08 6.29 -22.30
C ILE A 308 -0.27 7.45 -21.31
N ASP A 309 -0.69 8.62 -21.80
CA ASP A 309 -0.94 9.82 -20.98
C ASP A 309 -2.01 9.55 -19.90
N MET A 310 -3.09 8.84 -20.25
CA MET A 310 -4.12 8.42 -19.30
C MET A 310 -3.51 7.62 -18.13
N ILE A 311 -2.71 6.58 -18.42
CA ILE A 311 -2.09 5.77 -17.36
C ILE A 311 -1.04 6.58 -16.59
N MET A 312 -0.31 7.49 -17.25
CA MET A 312 0.66 8.38 -16.59
C MET A 312 0.01 9.36 -15.61
N HIS A 313 -1.17 9.90 -15.92
CA HIS A 313 -1.95 10.71 -14.97
C HIS A 313 -2.25 9.93 -13.69
N LEU A 314 -2.70 8.68 -13.84
CA LEU A 314 -2.96 7.80 -12.69
C LEU A 314 -1.69 7.50 -11.89
N GLU A 315 -0.61 7.10 -12.58
CA GLU A 315 0.67 6.74 -11.97
C GLU A 315 1.27 7.92 -11.19
N THR A 316 1.26 9.12 -11.78
CA THR A 316 1.71 10.35 -11.14
C THR A 316 0.90 10.66 -9.88
N ALA A 317 -0.43 10.59 -9.95
CA ALA A 317 -1.29 10.85 -8.81
C ALA A 317 -1.08 9.84 -7.67
N VAL A 318 -0.96 8.55 -8.00
CA VAL A 318 -0.71 7.47 -7.02
C VAL A 318 0.67 7.64 -6.36
N ARG A 319 1.69 8.02 -7.13
CA ARG A 319 3.03 8.32 -6.58
C ARG A 319 3.00 9.45 -5.55
N ILE A 320 2.31 10.55 -5.86
CA ILE A 320 2.18 11.67 -4.93
C ILE A 320 1.43 11.22 -3.67
N ALA A 321 0.29 10.53 -3.86
CA ALA A 321 -0.55 10.06 -2.76
C ALA A 321 0.20 9.11 -1.81
N THR A 322 1.08 8.25 -2.35
CA THR A 322 1.76 7.19 -1.59
C THR A 322 3.16 7.56 -1.11
N SER A 323 3.60 8.81 -1.36
CA SER A 323 4.91 9.33 -0.94
C SER A 323 5.17 9.15 0.56
N ASP A 324 6.36 8.62 0.90
CA ASP A 324 6.79 8.40 2.28
C ASP A 324 6.88 9.70 3.09
N GLY A 325 7.22 10.80 2.43
CA GLY A 325 7.30 12.13 3.06
C GLY A 325 5.96 12.85 3.17
N GLY A 326 4.87 12.24 2.71
CA GLY A 326 3.63 12.93 2.41
C GLY A 326 3.76 13.83 1.18
N CYS A 327 2.85 14.79 1.06
CA CYS A 327 2.85 15.79 -0.01
C CYS A 327 2.58 17.18 0.56
N ASN A 328 3.12 18.22 -0.11
CA ASN A 328 2.83 19.61 0.20
C ASN A 328 1.56 20.09 -0.54
N SER A 329 1.10 21.30 -0.26
CA SER A 329 -0.15 21.83 -0.84
C SER A 329 -0.12 21.93 -2.38
N THR A 330 1.03 22.20 -2.99
CA THR A 330 1.16 22.24 -4.46
C THR A 330 1.02 20.84 -5.04
N GLU A 331 1.71 19.86 -4.45
CA GLU A 331 1.63 18.45 -4.85
C GLU A 331 0.22 17.89 -4.62
N LEU A 332 -0.47 18.31 -3.55
CA LEU A 332 -1.85 17.92 -3.28
C LEU A 332 -2.81 18.40 -4.39
N HIS A 333 -2.68 19.66 -4.82
CA HIS A 333 -3.47 20.20 -5.93
C HIS A 333 -3.12 19.54 -7.27
N ASP A 334 -1.82 19.30 -7.53
CA ASP A 334 -1.40 18.57 -8.73
C ASP A 334 -2.01 17.17 -8.75
N MET A 335 -1.88 16.40 -7.67
CA MET A 335 -2.49 15.08 -7.54
C MET A 335 -4.01 15.09 -7.77
N GLN A 336 -4.74 16.09 -7.24
CA GLN A 336 -6.17 16.26 -7.54
C GLN A 336 -6.40 16.44 -9.05
N GLY A 337 -5.61 17.29 -9.70
CA GLY A 337 -5.63 17.51 -11.14
C GLY A 337 -5.31 16.24 -11.94
N GLN A 338 -4.33 15.46 -11.52
CA GLN A 338 -3.92 14.22 -12.16
C GLN A 338 -5.01 13.14 -12.04
N PHE A 339 -5.63 12.94 -10.87
CA PHE A 339 -6.75 12.00 -10.74
C PHE A 339 -7.94 12.41 -11.60
N LYS A 340 -8.27 13.70 -11.67
CA LYS A 340 -9.29 14.21 -12.58
C LYS A 340 -8.94 13.89 -14.03
N ALA A 341 -7.73 14.22 -14.46
CA ALA A 341 -7.28 14.01 -15.83
C ALA A 341 -7.38 12.52 -16.23
N PHE A 342 -6.98 11.62 -15.33
CA PHE A 342 -7.19 10.19 -15.50
C PHE A 342 -8.67 9.83 -15.66
N VAL A 343 -9.56 10.26 -14.74
CA VAL A 343 -10.99 9.90 -14.80
C VAL A 343 -11.63 10.40 -16.10
N SER A 344 -11.35 11.63 -16.52
CA SER A 344 -11.86 12.16 -17.79
C SER A 344 -11.32 11.39 -19.00
N ALA A 345 -10.02 11.09 -19.02
CA ALA A 345 -9.36 10.33 -20.08
C ALA A 345 -9.76 8.84 -20.09
N TRP A 346 -10.27 8.32 -18.97
CA TRP A 346 -10.87 6.99 -18.86
C TRP A 346 -12.30 6.99 -19.40
N GLU A 347 -13.15 7.89 -18.89
CA GLU A 347 -14.59 7.88 -19.20
C GLU A 347 -14.87 8.26 -20.66
N THR A 348 -14.20 9.28 -21.19
CA THR A 348 -14.49 9.80 -22.53
C THR A 348 -14.31 8.73 -23.63
N PRO A 349 -13.14 8.05 -23.73
CA PRO A 349 -12.92 7.07 -24.80
C PRO A 349 -13.31 5.63 -24.44
N TYR A 350 -13.37 5.23 -23.16
CA TYR A 350 -13.70 3.85 -22.79
C TYR A 350 -15.16 3.64 -22.34
N ILE A 351 -15.90 4.70 -21.98
CA ILE A 351 -17.35 4.61 -21.70
C ILE A 351 -18.17 5.24 -22.83
N ARG A 352 -17.67 6.32 -23.45
CA ARG A 352 -18.23 6.92 -24.68
C ARG A 352 -19.70 7.36 -24.57
N GLY A 353 -20.20 7.56 -23.35
CA GLY A 353 -21.63 7.81 -23.14
C GLY A 353 -22.52 6.61 -23.49
N GLU A 354 -21.96 5.40 -23.60
CA GLU A 354 -22.68 4.19 -23.96
C GLU A 354 -23.16 3.43 -22.71
N PRO A 355 -24.47 3.14 -22.57
CA PRO A 355 -25.00 2.43 -21.40
C PRO A 355 -24.38 1.04 -21.18
N SER A 356 -24.08 0.31 -22.26
CA SER A 356 -23.45 -1.03 -22.20
C SER A 356 -22.05 -1.01 -21.58
N LEU A 357 -21.37 0.14 -21.61
CA LEU A 357 -20.01 0.32 -21.10
C LEU A 357 -19.95 1.00 -19.74
N LEU A 358 -21.10 1.43 -19.22
CA LEU A 358 -21.22 2.15 -17.97
C LEU A 358 -20.61 1.40 -16.77
N TYR A 359 -20.52 0.07 -16.85
CA TYR A 359 -19.89 -0.77 -15.82
C TYR A 359 -18.43 -0.40 -15.52
N ARG A 360 -17.74 0.25 -16.48
CA ARG A 360 -16.36 0.75 -16.35
C ARG A 360 -16.26 1.99 -15.42
N ALA A 361 -17.37 2.68 -15.15
CA ALA A 361 -17.44 3.80 -14.21
C ALA A 361 -17.70 3.30 -12.78
N THR A 362 -16.81 2.45 -12.28
CA THR A 362 -16.96 1.86 -10.94
C THR A 362 -16.85 2.94 -9.86
N ILE A 363 -17.42 2.67 -8.69
CA ILE A 363 -17.24 3.54 -7.51
C ILE A 363 -15.76 3.68 -7.12
N SER A 364 -14.90 2.71 -7.46
CA SER A 364 -13.46 2.82 -7.23
C SER A 364 -12.83 3.91 -8.10
N VAL A 365 -13.18 3.98 -9.38
CA VAL A 365 -12.75 5.08 -10.27
C VAL A 365 -13.21 6.42 -9.71
N HIS A 366 -14.47 6.50 -9.29
CA HIS A 366 -15.02 7.70 -8.64
C HIS A 366 -14.28 8.09 -7.34
N HIS A 367 -13.88 7.12 -6.51
CA HIS A 367 -13.16 7.39 -5.27
C HIS A 367 -11.78 8.04 -5.46
N LEU A 368 -11.17 7.95 -6.65
CA LEU A 368 -9.94 8.68 -6.98
C LEU A 368 -10.13 10.20 -6.81
N LEU A 369 -11.31 10.72 -7.11
CA LEU A 369 -11.66 12.13 -6.98
C LEU A 369 -11.74 12.61 -5.51
N HIS A 370 -11.75 11.70 -4.54
CA HIS A 370 -11.82 12.01 -3.11
C HIS A 370 -10.50 11.80 -2.36
N VAL A 371 -9.49 11.22 -3.00
CA VAL A 371 -8.21 10.89 -2.33
C VAL A 371 -7.56 12.14 -1.75
N TRP A 372 -7.56 13.25 -2.49
CA TRP A 372 -7.01 14.54 -2.05
C TRP A 372 -7.66 15.03 -0.76
N TYR A 373 -8.98 14.87 -0.63
CA TYR A 373 -9.72 15.35 0.52
C TYR A 373 -9.35 14.59 1.79
N PHE A 374 -9.18 13.26 1.69
CA PHE A 374 -8.70 12.47 2.82
C PHE A 374 -7.24 12.75 3.17
N ILE A 375 -6.38 13.02 2.17
CA ILE A 375 -5.00 13.42 2.46
C ILE A 375 -4.95 14.77 3.19
N TYR A 376 -5.76 15.73 2.74
CA TYR A 376 -5.89 17.02 3.40
C TYR A 376 -6.29 16.88 4.87
N CYS A 377 -7.26 15.99 5.17
CA CYS A 377 -7.79 15.83 6.52
C CYS A 377 -6.90 14.96 7.43
N HIS A 378 -6.32 13.89 6.90
CA HIS A 378 -5.64 12.86 7.69
C HIS A 378 -4.11 12.86 7.53
N GLY A 379 -3.57 13.62 6.59
CA GLY A 379 -2.17 13.54 6.17
C GLY A 379 -1.95 12.40 5.17
N SER A 380 -0.88 11.62 5.31
CA SER A 380 -0.58 10.55 4.34
C SER A 380 -1.67 9.48 4.27
N VAL A 381 -2.00 8.99 3.07
CA VAL A 381 -2.92 7.86 2.87
C VAL A 381 -2.43 6.56 3.54
N GLN A 382 -1.13 6.49 3.84
CA GLN A 382 -0.55 5.38 4.60
C GLN A 382 -1.16 5.27 6.01
N ILE A 383 -1.61 6.39 6.58
CA ILE A 383 -2.19 6.46 7.93
C ILE A 383 -3.49 5.65 8.03
N THR A 384 -4.32 5.70 6.99
CA THR A 384 -5.64 5.08 6.95
C THR A 384 -5.68 3.78 6.14
N SER A 385 -4.51 3.26 5.75
CA SER A 385 -4.38 2.06 4.92
C SER A 385 -4.78 0.77 5.64
N GLN A 386 -5.49 -0.14 4.94
CA GLN A 386 -5.78 -1.49 5.45
C GLN A 386 -4.59 -2.46 5.41
N ALA A 387 -3.43 -2.05 4.90
CA ALA A 387 -2.25 -2.93 4.77
C ALA A 387 -1.86 -3.62 6.09
N ARG A 388 -2.02 -2.91 7.22
CA ARG A 388 -1.69 -3.45 8.53
C ARG A 388 -2.70 -4.50 8.98
N CYS A 389 -3.99 -4.23 8.77
CA CYS A 389 -5.10 -5.14 9.06
C CYS A 389 -4.94 -6.45 8.31
N GLU A 390 -4.74 -6.37 7.00
CA GLU A 390 -4.49 -7.51 6.11
C GLU A 390 -3.28 -8.36 6.55
N ARG A 391 -2.21 -7.69 6.98
CA ARG A 391 -1.03 -8.38 7.50
C ARG A 391 -1.34 -9.16 8.78
N GLU A 392 -2.13 -8.60 9.70
CA GLU A 392 -2.57 -9.31 10.91
C GLU A 392 -3.48 -10.47 10.61
N VAL A 393 -4.47 -10.28 9.74
CA VAL A 393 -5.32 -11.38 9.24
C VAL A 393 -4.44 -12.51 8.69
N GLY A 394 -3.47 -12.19 7.82
CA GLY A 394 -2.55 -13.18 7.25
C GLY A 394 -1.68 -13.89 8.30
N LEU A 395 -1.24 -13.19 9.33
CA LEU A 395 -0.46 -13.78 10.44
C LEU A 395 -1.32 -14.70 11.31
N VAL A 396 -2.56 -14.29 11.59
CA VAL A 396 -3.55 -15.11 12.29
C VAL A 396 -3.82 -16.39 11.50
N LYS A 397 -4.10 -16.30 10.19
CA LYS A 397 -4.31 -17.49 9.33
C LYS A 397 -3.13 -18.46 9.39
N ARG A 398 -1.89 -17.97 9.28
CA ARG A 398 -0.67 -18.80 9.36
C ARG A 398 -0.44 -19.44 10.74
N SER A 399 -1.00 -18.87 11.80
CA SER A 399 -0.84 -19.38 13.16
C SER A 399 -1.77 -20.55 13.52
N LEU A 400 -2.77 -20.82 12.67
CA LEU A 400 -3.74 -21.88 12.91
C LEU A 400 -3.11 -23.26 12.74
N ARG A 401 -3.02 -24.00 13.84
CA ARG A 401 -2.49 -25.37 13.86
C ARG A 401 -3.55 -26.44 13.59
N SER A 402 -4.83 -26.11 13.74
CA SER A 402 -5.95 -27.04 13.56
C SER A 402 -7.12 -26.36 12.86
N HIS A 403 -7.61 -27.00 11.79
CA HIS A 403 -8.77 -26.55 11.03
C HIS A 403 -10.11 -27.11 11.56
N LYS A 404 -10.08 -27.94 12.63
CA LYS A 404 -11.29 -28.48 13.27
C LYS A 404 -12.08 -27.41 14.01
N SER A 405 -11.38 -26.52 14.71
CA SER A 405 -11.96 -25.43 15.52
C SER A 405 -11.19 -24.12 15.27
N PRO A 406 -11.23 -23.59 14.04
CA PRO A 406 -10.37 -22.48 13.61
C PRO A 406 -10.59 -21.21 14.43
N PHE A 407 -11.83 -20.89 14.79
CA PHE A 407 -12.15 -19.66 15.53
C PHE A 407 -11.62 -19.69 16.96
N VAL A 408 -11.76 -20.83 17.66
CA VAL A 408 -11.18 -21.03 19.00
C VAL A 408 -9.66 -20.98 18.94
N GLY A 409 -9.06 -21.63 17.93
CA GLY A 409 -7.61 -21.59 17.71
C GLY A 409 -7.09 -20.18 17.46
N MET A 410 -7.80 -19.40 16.65
CA MET A 410 -7.51 -17.99 16.38
C MET A 410 -7.58 -17.15 17.66
N MET A 411 -8.69 -17.22 18.40
CA MET A 411 -8.88 -16.46 19.64
C MET A 411 -7.78 -16.78 20.66
N ASN A 412 -7.48 -18.07 20.87
CA ASN A 412 -6.42 -18.48 21.78
C ASN A 412 -5.04 -18.00 21.31
N ASN A 413 -4.76 -18.00 20.01
CA ASN A 413 -3.47 -17.51 19.50
C ASN A 413 -3.30 -16.01 19.71
N VAL A 414 -4.35 -15.22 19.44
CA VAL A 414 -4.35 -13.78 19.69
C VAL A 414 -4.17 -13.52 21.18
N LEU A 415 -4.97 -14.18 22.04
CA LEU A 415 -4.88 -14.00 23.50
C LEU A 415 -3.50 -14.35 24.05
N GLN A 416 -2.93 -15.51 23.66
CA GLN A 416 -1.59 -15.91 24.10
C GLN A 416 -0.51 -14.92 23.67
N ARG A 417 -0.63 -14.33 22.47
CA ARG A 417 0.32 -13.32 21.99
C ARG A 417 0.20 -12.02 22.78
N GLU A 418 -1.00 -11.54 23.04
CA GLU A 418 -1.17 -10.33 23.85
C GLU A 418 -0.70 -10.56 25.30
N HIS A 419 -0.87 -11.76 25.87
CA HIS A 419 -0.27 -12.11 27.16
C HIS A 419 1.26 -12.07 27.13
N LEU A 420 1.90 -12.65 26.10
CA LEU A 420 3.36 -12.57 25.95
C LEU A 420 3.83 -11.12 25.84
N ARG A 421 3.13 -10.31 25.03
CA ARG A 421 3.43 -8.88 24.91
C ARG A 421 3.38 -8.16 26.26
N ILE A 422 2.36 -8.42 27.09
CA ILE A 422 2.24 -7.84 28.44
C ILE A 422 3.41 -8.30 29.33
N ILE A 423 3.81 -9.57 29.26
CA ILE A 423 4.96 -10.09 30.00
C ILE A 423 6.24 -9.37 29.57
N ASP A 424 6.48 -9.21 28.27
CA ASP A 424 7.63 -8.47 27.74
C ASP A 424 7.62 -7.00 28.21
N ILE A 425 6.44 -6.41 28.44
CA ILE A 425 6.32 -5.07 29.04
C ILE A 425 6.80 -5.05 30.48
N LEU A 426 6.39 -6.04 31.26
CA LEU A 426 6.68 -6.11 32.69
C LEU A 426 8.13 -6.50 32.99
N LEU A 427 8.79 -7.25 32.09
CA LEU A 427 10.16 -7.74 32.28
C LEU A 427 11.24 -6.78 31.78
N ASP A 428 10.88 -5.73 31.04
CA ASP A 428 11.79 -4.71 30.46
C ASP A 428 12.91 -5.26 29.55
N ASP A 429 12.81 -6.51 29.08
CA ASP A 429 13.74 -7.13 28.11
C ASP A 429 13.78 -6.41 26.74
N ARG A 430 12.96 -5.36 26.54
CA ARG A 430 12.68 -4.71 25.26
C ARG A 430 13.61 -3.56 24.90
N GLN A 431 14.14 -2.81 25.88
CA GLN A 431 14.98 -1.64 25.57
C GLN A 431 16.30 -2.06 24.90
N GLU A 432 16.94 -3.13 25.38
CA GLU A 432 18.24 -3.58 24.88
C GLU A 432 18.18 -4.13 23.44
N GLU A 433 17.15 -4.89 23.07
CA GLU A 433 17.01 -5.42 21.71
C GLU A 433 16.71 -4.31 20.69
N GLU A 434 15.89 -3.32 21.07
CA GLU A 434 15.50 -2.22 20.19
C GLU A 434 16.66 -1.28 19.87
N GLU A 435 17.47 -0.93 20.86
CA GLU A 435 18.67 -0.12 20.65
C GLU A 435 19.66 -0.80 19.71
N GLN A 436 19.84 -2.13 19.84
CA GLN A 436 20.71 -2.91 18.97
C GLN A 436 20.20 -2.97 17.54
N ASP A 437 18.91 -3.22 17.34
CA ASP A 437 18.31 -3.30 16.00
C ASP A 437 18.26 -1.93 15.31
N GLU A 438 18.02 -0.84 16.05
CA GLU A 438 18.12 0.51 15.50
C GLU A 438 19.55 0.91 15.14
N ALA A 439 20.53 0.58 15.99
CA ALA A 439 21.94 0.80 15.67
C ALA A 439 22.34 0.04 14.39
N ARG A 440 21.90 -1.23 14.27
CA ARG A 440 22.13 -2.06 13.07
C ARG A 440 21.45 -1.51 11.82
N ALA A 441 20.26 -0.92 11.97
CA ALA A 441 19.53 -0.31 10.86
C ALA A 441 20.23 0.95 10.33
N ARG A 442 20.99 1.67 11.15
CA ARG A 442 21.64 2.95 10.78
C ARG A 442 23.01 2.81 10.13
N THR A 443 23.54 1.59 10.00
CA THR A 443 24.90 1.35 9.45
C THR A 443 24.87 0.65 8.09
N PHE A 444 25.85 0.96 7.24
CA PHE A 444 26.14 0.16 6.04
C PHE A 444 26.69 -1.21 6.44
N ARG A 445 26.26 -2.26 5.75
CA ARG A 445 26.76 -3.63 5.99
C ARG A 445 27.05 -4.34 4.69
N LEU A 446 28.13 -5.10 4.66
CA LEU A 446 28.38 -6.02 3.57
C LEU A 446 27.98 -7.43 3.98
N GLU A 447 27.17 -8.05 3.13
CA GLU A 447 26.70 -9.42 3.28
C GLU A 447 27.10 -10.24 2.05
N THR A 448 26.93 -11.56 2.15
CA THR A 448 27.26 -12.53 1.09
C THR A 448 28.75 -12.58 0.76
N ILE A 449 29.46 -13.58 1.29
CA ILE A 449 30.86 -13.83 0.93
C ILE A 449 30.91 -14.36 -0.50
N ILE A 450 31.58 -13.65 -1.40
CA ILE A 450 31.85 -14.18 -2.74
C ILE A 450 32.93 -15.24 -2.62
N ARG A 451 32.60 -16.44 -3.09
CA ARG A 451 33.53 -17.57 -3.22
C ARG A 451 33.60 -17.97 -4.67
N ASP A 452 34.81 -18.14 -5.19
CA ASP A 452 35.05 -18.37 -6.61
C ASP A 452 34.51 -19.73 -7.10
N ASP A 453 34.23 -20.68 -6.20
CA ASP A 453 33.59 -21.97 -6.49
C ASP A 453 32.06 -21.91 -6.57
N ARG A 454 31.44 -20.85 -6.03
CA ARG A 454 29.97 -20.73 -5.88
C ARG A 454 29.35 -19.54 -6.57
N HIS A 455 30.13 -18.54 -6.96
CA HIS A 455 29.65 -17.34 -7.62
C HIS A 455 30.23 -17.26 -9.02
N ARG A 456 29.55 -16.53 -9.92
CA ARG A 456 30.09 -16.26 -11.25
C ARG A 456 31.53 -15.70 -11.16
N PRO A 457 32.52 -16.30 -11.85
CA PRO A 457 33.86 -15.72 -11.92
C PRO A 457 33.83 -14.39 -12.67
N LEU A 458 34.86 -13.58 -12.45
CA LEU A 458 35.11 -12.40 -13.27
C LEU A 458 35.68 -12.84 -14.63
N THR A 459 35.28 -12.18 -15.71
CA THR A 459 35.96 -12.33 -17.01
C THR A 459 37.38 -11.78 -16.95
N GLU A 460 38.24 -12.10 -17.92
CA GLU A 460 39.60 -11.56 -17.97
C GLU A 460 39.59 -10.02 -17.97
N ASP A 461 38.74 -9.41 -18.81
CA ASP A 461 38.54 -7.96 -18.85
C ASP A 461 38.11 -7.39 -17.48
N GLU A 462 37.14 -8.04 -16.81
CA GLU A 462 36.67 -7.58 -15.49
C GLU A 462 37.75 -7.70 -14.40
N GLN A 463 38.66 -8.67 -14.51
CA GLN A 463 39.79 -8.80 -13.59
C GLN A 463 40.84 -7.71 -13.85
N GLU A 464 41.10 -7.41 -15.11
CA GLU A 464 42.01 -6.33 -15.49
C GLU A 464 41.46 -4.97 -15.04
N ASP A 465 40.18 -4.70 -15.31
CA ASP A 465 39.49 -3.46 -14.90
C ASP A 465 39.45 -3.32 -13.37
N GLU A 466 39.17 -4.39 -12.63
CA GLU A 466 39.25 -4.38 -11.16
C GLU A 466 40.67 -4.03 -10.70
N GLY A 467 41.68 -4.63 -11.32
CA GLY A 467 43.08 -4.35 -11.03
C GLY A 467 43.46 -2.89 -11.28
N GLN A 468 43.07 -2.34 -12.43
CA GLN A 468 43.30 -0.94 -12.79
C GLN A 468 42.60 0.03 -11.83
N ALA A 469 41.33 -0.24 -11.49
CA ALA A 469 40.57 0.57 -10.54
C ALA A 469 41.23 0.59 -9.16
N ILE A 470 41.69 -0.56 -8.66
CA ILE A 470 42.39 -0.65 -7.37
C ILE A 470 43.70 0.13 -7.40
N GLN A 471 44.49 0.02 -8.47
CA GLN A 471 45.73 0.78 -8.62
C GLN A 471 45.46 2.30 -8.63
N GLN A 472 44.40 2.75 -9.31
CA GLN A 472 44.01 4.15 -9.32
C GLN A 472 43.62 4.64 -7.92
N TYR A 473 42.86 3.86 -7.16
CA TYR A 473 42.52 4.19 -5.78
C TYR A 473 43.73 4.18 -4.83
N GLN A 474 44.73 3.33 -5.08
CA GLN A 474 46.00 3.36 -4.37
C GLN A 474 46.79 4.65 -4.65
N GLN A 475 46.81 5.11 -5.90
CA GLN A 475 47.44 6.38 -6.28
C GLN A 475 46.75 7.59 -5.64
N LEU A 476 45.42 7.52 -5.46
CA LEU A 476 44.64 8.54 -4.75
C LEU A 476 44.77 8.48 -3.22
N GLY A 477 45.51 7.50 -2.68
CA GLY A 477 45.68 7.31 -1.24
C GLY A 477 44.44 6.77 -0.53
N LEU A 478 43.45 6.26 -1.27
CA LEU A 478 42.20 5.70 -0.74
C LEU A 478 42.34 4.21 -0.39
N ILE A 479 43.29 3.50 -1.02
CA ILE A 479 43.66 2.12 -0.68
C ILE A 479 45.16 2.09 -0.30
N PRO A 480 45.57 1.41 0.78
CA PRO A 480 46.97 1.32 1.17
C PRO A 480 47.86 0.64 0.10
N THR A 481 49.14 1.01 0.07
CA THR A 481 50.17 0.35 -0.76
C THR A 481 51.27 -0.22 0.16
N PRO A 482 51.56 -1.54 0.16
CA PRO A 482 50.97 -2.57 -0.70
C PRO A 482 49.49 -2.84 -0.38
N CYS A 483 48.75 -3.33 -1.38
CA CYS A 483 47.32 -3.58 -1.25
C CYS A 483 47.07 -4.68 -0.19
N PRO A 484 46.22 -4.44 0.83
CA PRO A 484 45.77 -5.49 1.74
C PRO A 484 45.01 -6.60 1.00
N PRO A 485 44.82 -7.79 1.60
CA PRO A 485 43.96 -8.82 1.04
C PRO A 485 42.56 -8.29 0.75
N LEU A 486 42.12 -8.40 -0.51
CA LEU A 486 40.83 -7.89 -0.95
C LEU A 486 39.71 -8.85 -0.55
N ILE A 487 38.78 -8.36 0.25
CA ILE A 487 37.63 -9.13 0.69
C ILE A 487 36.45 -8.78 -0.23
N ARG A 488 36.03 -9.74 -1.08
CA ARG A 488 34.90 -9.56 -2.00
C ARG A 488 33.56 -9.95 -1.36
N ARG A 489 32.53 -9.14 -1.60
CA ARG A 489 31.18 -9.27 -1.04
C ARG A 489 30.12 -9.06 -2.11
N GLY A 490 29.04 -9.83 -2.03
CA GLY A 490 27.98 -9.89 -3.04
C GLY A 490 26.78 -8.99 -2.74
N LYS A 491 26.72 -8.36 -1.56
CA LYS A 491 25.57 -7.54 -1.17
C LYS A 491 25.97 -6.38 -0.26
N LEU A 492 25.53 -5.19 -0.61
CA LEU A 492 25.58 -4.00 0.23
C LEU A 492 24.18 -3.73 0.78
N VAL A 493 24.07 -3.74 2.10
CA VAL A 493 22.87 -3.35 2.83
C VAL A 493 23.01 -1.88 3.20
N LEU A 494 22.04 -1.08 2.78
CA LEU A 494 22.02 0.35 3.03
C LEU A 494 21.46 0.63 4.43
N PRO A 495 21.85 1.75 5.07
CA PRO A 495 21.16 2.26 6.24
C PRO A 495 19.67 2.42 5.90
N ALA A 496 18.81 1.82 6.73
CA ALA A 496 17.40 2.08 6.64
C ALA A 496 17.13 3.48 7.20
N ARG A 497 16.26 4.24 6.53
CA ARG A 497 15.56 5.32 7.24
C ARG A 497 14.68 4.66 8.29
N VAL A 498 14.55 5.31 9.45
CA VAL A 498 13.71 4.82 10.54
C VAL A 498 12.33 4.48 9.95
N GLY A 499 11.85 3.26 10.19
CA GLY A 499 10.54 2.77 9.70
C GLY A 499 10.44 2.31 8.25
N THR A 500 11.47 2.50 7.43
CA THR A 500 11.51 1.92 6.09
C THR A 500 12.09 0.51 6.12
N ARG A 501 11.72 -0.32 5.14
CA ARG A 501 12.41 -1.60 4.91
C ARG A 501 13.86 -1.32 4.53
N GLN A 502 14.78 -2.12 5.06
CA GLN A 502 16.18 -1.98 4.72
C GLN A 502 16.41 -2.30 3.24
N ALA A 503 16.92 -1.32 2.50
CA ALA A 503 17.29 -1.49 1.10
C ALA A 503 18.63 -2.20 0.98
N SER A 504 18.84 -2.90 -0.13
CA SER A 504 20.14 -3.49 -0.45
C SER A 504 20.39 -3.50 -1.94
N VAL A 505 21.64 -3.30 -2.33
CA VAL A 505 22.13 -3.49 -3.70
C VAL A 505 22.93 -4.79 -3.70
N ARG A 506 22.68 -5.71 -4.65
CA ARG A 506 23.56 -6.89 -4.80
C ARG A 506 24.49 -6.73 -5.99
N GLY A 507 25.60 -7.44 -5.95
CA GLY A 507 26.46 -7.62 -7.10
C GLY A 507 25.80 -8.54 -8.15
N SER A 508 26.17 -8.36 -9.41
CA SER A 508 25.77 -9.24 -10.52
C SER A 508 26.48 -10.60 -10.45
N ARG A 509 27.57 -10.72 -9.68
CA ARG A 509 28.21 -11.99 -9.31
C ARG A 509 27.35 -12.74 -8.29
N ILE A 510 26.30 -13.40 -8.77
CA ILE A 510 25.36 -14.16 -7.92
C ILE A 510 25.70 -15.65 -7.87
N GLU A 511 25.13 -16.35 -6.88
CA GLU A 511 25.37 -17.77 -6.64
C GLU A 511 24.67 -18.70 -7.63
N SER A 512 23.53 -18.26 -8.18
CA SER A 512 22.73 -19.03 -9.13
C SER A 512 21.81 -18.13 -9.93
N ASP A 513 21.42 -18.55 -11.13
CA ASP A 513 20.49 -17.79 -11.98
C ASP A 513 19.09 -17.62 -11.40
N ARG A 514 18.72 -18.42 -10.39
CA ARG A 514 17.47 -18.29 -9.65
C ARG A 514 17.52 -17.18 -8.59
N SER A 515 18.70 -16.68 -8.26
CA SER A 515 18.87 -15.64 -7.26
C SER A 515 18.58 -14.28 -7.86
N ARG A 516 17.88 -13.42 -7.12
CA ARG A 516 17.74 -12.01 -7.52
C ARG A 516 19.10 -11.34 -7.54
N LYS A 517 19.37 -10.56 -8.58
CA LYS A 517 20.52 -9.66 -8.61
C LYS A 517 20.11 -8.29 -8.08
N ALA A 518 19.17 -7.58 -8.71
CA ALA A 518 18.85 -6.19 -8.34
C ALA A 518 20.13 -5.35 -8.17
N CYS A 519 21.01 -5.42 -9.17
CA CYS A 519 22.37 -4.88 -9.13
C CYS A 519 22.52 -3.49 -9.73
N ARG A 520 21.45 -2.93 -10.32
CA ARG A 520 21.46 -1.57 -10.85
C ARG A 520 21.17 -0.58 -9.72
N PHE A 521 21.91 0.52 -9.70
CA PHE A 521 21.76 1.58 -8.72
C PHE A 521 22.14 2.94 -9.31
N SER A 522 21.70 4.00 -8.65
CA SER A 522 22.21 5.36 -8.85
C SER A 522 22.98 5.81 -7.61
N ALA A 523 23.98 6.67 -7.80
CA ALA A 523 24.79 7.23 -6.72
C ALA A 523 25.17 8.68 -7.04
N MET A 524 25.18 9.54 -6.02
CA MET A 524 25.66 10.91 -6.14
C MET A 524 27.17 10.94 -5.94
N THR A 525 27.92 11.46 -6.91
CA THR A 525 29.35 11.74 -6.80
C THR A 525 29.61 13.26 -6.79
N PRO A 526 30.83 13.72 -6.47
CA PRO A 526 31.18 15.14 -6.60
C PRO A 526 30.94 15.71 -8.01
N GLU A 527 30.99 14.86 -9.04
CA GLU A 527 30.79 15.21 -10.45
C GLU A 527 29.31 15.14 -10.89
N GLY A 528 28.43 14.61 -10.03
CA GLY A 528 26.99 14.51 -10.29
C GLY A 528 26.42 13.10 -10.07
N LEU A 529 25.18 12.89 -10.52
CA LEU A 529 24.51 11.60 -10.41
C LEU A 529 25.07 10.62 -11.45
N ILE A 530 25.48 9.44 -10.99
CA ILE A 530 25.91 8.34 -11.86
C ILE A 530 24.95 7.15 -11.72
N TYR A 531 24.91 6.33 -12.76
CA TYR A 531 24.17 5.07 -12.80
C TYR A 531 25.13 3.92 -13.09
N GLY A 532 24.92 2.78 -12.45
CA GLY A 532 25.81 1.64 -12.62
C GLY A 532 25.17 0.30 -12.30
N GLU A 533 25.75 -0.76 -12.85
CA GLU A 533 25.53 -2.14 -12.46
C GLU A 533 26.65 -2.58 -11.51
N ALA A 534 26.33 -2.84 -10.24
CA ALA A 534 27.28 -3.39 -9.28
C ALA A 534 27.70 -4.81 -9.71
N LEU A 535 29.01 -5.03 -9.88
CA LEU A 535 29.58 -6.37 -10.06
C LEU A 535 29.72 -7.07 -8.72
N HIS A 536 30.40 -6.40 -7.78
CA HIS A 536 30.56 -6.81 -6.39
C HIS A 536 31.10 -5.65 -5.55
N PHE A 537 31.22 -5.86 -4.25
CA PHE A 537 31.77 -4.92 -3.29
C PHE A 537 33.10 -5.44 -2.77
N VAL A 538 34.04 -4.53 -2.52
CA VAL A 538 35.40 -4.84 -2.07
C VAL A 538 35.67 -4.09 -0.77
N CYS A 539 36.31 -4.77 0.18
CA CYS A 539 36.75 -4.18 1.43
C CYS A 539 38.23 -4.50 1.68
N THR A 540 38.94 -3.52 2.25
CA THR A 540 40.37 -3.62 2.60
C THR A 540 40.61 -3.72 4.11
N ASP A 541 39.58 -3.49 4.93
CA ASP A 541 39.62 -3.60 6.39
C ASP A 541 39.12 -4.98 6.82
N GLY A 542 40.04 -5.90 7.10
CA GLY A 542 39.68 -7.17 7.71
C GLY A 542 40.85 -8.14 7.83
N GLN A 543 41.46 -8.21 9.01
CA GLN A 543 41.88 -9.51 9.51
C GLN A 543 40.63 -10.24 10.00
N ASP A 544 40.53 -11.54 9.70
CA ASP A 544 39.60 -12.48 10.37
C ASP A 544 39.81 -12.33 11.88
N ARG A 545 38.98 -11.52 12.56
CA ARG A 545 38.92 -11.54 14.02
C ARG A 545 37.97 -12.68 14.40
N ASP A 546 38.59 -13.75 14.90
CA ASP A 546 38.05 -14.90 15.60
C ASP A 546 36.50 -14.96 15.75
N GLY A 547 35.87 -15.84 14.96
CA GLY A 547 34.57 -16.45 15.31
C GLY A 547 33.30 -15.87 14.69
N GLU A 548 33.28 -14.63 14.19
CA GLU A 548 32.04 -14.03 13.61
C GLU A 548 31.69 -14.54 12.19
N VAL A 549 32.61 -15.25 11.56
CA VAL A 549 32.51 -15.75 10.17
C VAL A 549 31.39 -16.79 9.99
N GLN A 550 30.92 -17.46 11.06
CA GLN A 550 29.89 -18.51 10.92
C GLN A 550 28.54 -18.00 10.39
N HIS A 551 28.26 -16.69 10.44
CA HIS A 551 26.94 -16.14 10.07
C HIS A 551 26.98 -15.12 8.91
N GLY A 552 28.14 -14.84 8.30
CA GLY A 552 28.25 -14.07 7.05
C GLY A 552 27.84 -12.60 7.13
N ARG A 553 27.95 -11.97 8.30
CA ARG A 553 27.54 -10.57 8.55
C ARG A 553 28.68 -9.81 9.23
N HIS A 554 29.20 -8.78 8.57
CA HIS A 554 30.19 -7.87 9.18
C HIS A 554 29.74 -6.41 8.99
N VAL A 555 29.89 -5.62 10.05
CA VAL A 555 29.73 -4.17 10.01
C VAL A 555 31.08 -3.58 9.60
N PHE A 556 31.08 -2.72 8.58
CA PHE A 556 32.30 -2.11 8.05
C PHE A 556 32.24 -0.60 8.20
N ASP A 557 33.40 0.04 8.38
CA ASP A 557 33.51 1.48 8.14
C ASP A 557 33.32 1.75 6.65
N GLY A 558 32.31 2.54 6.29
CA GLY A 558 31.99 2.87 4.90
C GLY A 558 33.14 3.56 4.15
N ARG A 559 34.15 4.08 4.86
CA ARG A 559 35.36 4.67 4.26
C ARG A 559 36.29 3.66 3.56
N HIS A 560 36.15 2.36 3.86
CA HIS A 560 37.01 1.30 3.31
C HIS A 560 36.22 0.28 2.48
N VAL A 561 35.01 0.65 2.04
CA VAL A 561 34.14 -0.17 1.21
C VAL A 561 34.01 0.48 -0.17
N PHE A 562 34.36 -0.27 -1.20
CA PHE A 562 34.31 0.18 -2.59
C PHE A 562 33.34 -0.70 -3.39
N VAL A 563 32.60 -0.09 -4.30
CA VAL A 563 31.80 -0.83 -5.29
C VAL A 563 32.59 -0.95 -6.58
N ILE A 564 32.74 -2.18 -7.07
CA ILE A 564 33.20 -2.44 -8.43
C ILE A 564 31.95 -2.51 -9.28
N MET A 565 31.82 -1.63 -10.27
CA MET A 565 30.62 -1.49 -11.08
C MET A 565 30.96 -1.28 -12.55
N ARG A 566 30.01 -1.64 -13.40
CA ARG A 566 29.96 -1.15 -14.79
C ARG A 566 29.15 0.13 -14.79
N LYS A 567 29.74 1.24 -15.23
CA LYS A 567 29.02 2.50 -15.39
C LYS A 567 28.04 2.34 -16.56
N LEU A 568 26.80 2.77 -16.38
CA LEU A 568 25.84 2.85 -17.48
C LEU A 568 26.10 4.16 -18.23
N GLU A 569 26.30 4.07 -19.55
CA GLU A 569 26.54 5.21 -20.42
C GLU A 569 25.27 5.55 -21.21
N ILE A 570 25.20 6.76 -21.78
CA ILE A 570 24.05 7.23 -22.58
C ILE A 570 22.75 7.08 -21.78
N VAL A 571 22.67 7.82 -20.67
CA VAL A 571 21.52 7.79 -19.78
C VAL A 571 20.45 8.74 -20.31
N ASP A 572 19.31 8.19 -20.75
CA ASP A 572 18.11 8.94 -21.07
C ASP A 572 17.17 8.92 -19.86
N ASP A 573 16.68 10.10 -19.47
CA ASP A 573 15.73 10.29 -18.37
C ASP A 573 14.44 10.85 -18.96
N GLY A 574 13.43 9.98 -19.07
CA GLY A 574 12.13 10.32 -19.60
C GLY A 574 11.03 9.80 -18.69
N GLY A 575 10.25 10.70 -18.09
CA GLY A 575 9.09 10.33 -17.27
C GLY A 575 9.43 9.48 -16.04
N GLY A 576 10.62 9.65 -15.46
CA GLY A 576 11.07 8.88 -14.29
C GLY A 576 11.61 7.48 -14.62
N ILE A 577 11.74 7.15 -15.91
CA ILE A 577 12.40 5.92 -16.39
C ILE A 577 13.80 6.29 -16.85
N VAL A 578 14.79 5.63 -16.25
CA VAL A 578 16.20 5.79 -16.62
C VAL A 578 16.64 4.63 -17.49
N ARG A 579 17.02 4.92 -18.74
CA ARG A 579 17.58 3.94 -19.67
C ARG A 579 19.05 4.26 -19.90
N GLY A 580 19.93 3.29 -19.71
CA GLY A 580 21.36 3.41 -20.05
C GLY A 580 21.84 2.16 -20.78
N THR A 581 22.87 2.33 -21.61
CA THR A 581 23.57 1.24 -22.33
C THR A 581 24.85 0.84 -21.64
#